data_AF-A0A351CDM2-F1
#
_entry.id   AF-A0A351CDM2-F1
#
_cell.length_a   1.000
_cell.length_b   1.000
_cell.length_c   1.000
_cell.angle_alpha   90.00
_cell.angle_beta   90.00
_cell.angle_gamma   90.00
#
_symmetry.space_group_name_H-M   'P 1'
#
loop_
_entity.id
_entity.type
_entity.pdbx_description
1 polymer ?
#
loop_
_entity_poly.entity_id
_entity_poly.type
_entity_poly.pdbx_seq_one_letter_code
_entity_poly.pdbx_strand_id
1 'polypeptide(L)'
;MVQLNRSVGIILVLIIGFVVQIIFSMADAVDSPNKAVVEFSKSYFLLDKSMTKRICKKQLASEDVDVVDEYLYSAAKTAGERGFDINFLKNKLYHIKTETISKNDTEAQIRITGKIRVAINSVYPVVARFFGIGSTHEVDEIIHVIKEDGKWKVCGKLFSLTSI
;
A
#
# COMPACT_ATOMS: atom_id res chain seq x y z
N MET A 1 -28.13 29.96 -35.55
CA MET A 1 -27.39 30.11 -34.28
C MET A 1 -28.30 29.63 -33.17
N VAL A 2 -27.97 28.52 -32.52
CA VAL A 2 -28.79 27.98 -31.42
C VAL A 2 -28.50 28.82 -30.17
N GLN A 3 -29.49 29.57 -29.70
CA GLN A 3 -29.45 30.26 -28.41
C GLN A 3 -29.48 29.20 -27.30
N LEU A 4 -28.29 28.79 -26.83
CA LEU A 4 -28.18 27.80 -25.76
C LEU A 4 -28.63 28.48 -24.47
N ASN A 5 -29.81 28.10 -23.97
CA ASN A 5 -30.34 28.62 -22.72
C ASN A 5 -29.32 28.37 -21.59
N ARG A 6 -29.08 29.36 -20.71
CA ARG A 6 -28.03 29.29 -19.67
C ARG A 6 -28.10 27.99 -18.85
N SER A 7 -29.32 27.50 -18.59
CA SER A 7 -29.57 26.23 -17.89
C SER A 7 -29.13 25.00 -18.69
N VAL A 8 -29.29 25.01 -20.02
CA VAL A 8 -28.82 23.92 -20.91
C VAL A 8 -27.29 23.84 -20.90
N GLY A 9 -26.61 24.99 -20.90
CA GLY A 9 -25.15 25.04 -20.76
C GLY A 9 -24.66 24.45 -19.44
N ILE A 10 -25.32 24.76 -18.33
CA ILE A 10 -24.97 24.21 -17.00
C ILE A 10 -25.18 22.69 -16.95
N ILE A 11 -26.32 22.21 -17.43
CA ILE A 11 -26.63 20.77 -17.47
C ILE A 11 -25.59 20.02 -18.31
N LEU A 12 -25.20 20.58 -19.46
CA LEU A 12 -24.19 19.98 -20.32
C LEU A 12 -22.82 19.85 -19.62
N VAL A 13 -22.38 20.89 -18.91
CA VAL A 13 -21.12 20.86 -18.15
C VAL A 13 -21.16 19.80 -17.04
N LEU A 14 -22.28 19.66 -16.33
CA LEU A 14 -22.44 18.64 -15.30
C LEU A 14 -22.38 17.22 -15.87
N ILE A 15 -23.05 16.98 -17.00
CA ILE A 15 -23.01 15.68 -17.69
C ILE A 15 -21.57 15.36 -18.12
N ILE A 16 -20.88 16.31 -18.75
CA ILE A 16 -19.48 16.11 -19.17
C ILE A 16 -18.59 15.83 -17.97
N GLY A 17 -18.72 16.60 -16.89
CA GLY A 17 -17.96 16.39 -15.65
C GLY A 17 -18.18 14.99 -15.07
N PHE A 18 -19.43 14.53 -15.03
CA PHE A 18 -19.79 13.20 -14.56
C PHE A 18 -19.20 12.08 -15.44
N VAL A 19 -19.29 12.22 -16.77
CA VAL A 19 -18.70 11.26 -17.72
C VAL A 19 -17.18 11.19 -17.56
N VAL A 20 -16.51 12.33 -17.42
CA VAL A 20 -15.05 12.39 -17.18
C VAL A 20 -14.67 11.71 -15.86
N GLN A 21 -15.45 11.92 -14.80
CA GLN A 21 -15.23 11.25 -13.50
C GLN A 21 -15.36 9.72 -13.60
N ILE A 22 -16.34 9.22 -14.37
CA ILE A 22 -16.49 7.78 -14.60
C ILE A 22 -15.29 7.22 -15.34
N ILE A 23 -14.85 7.89 -16.41
CA ILE A 23 -13.70 7.44 -17.22
C ILE A 23 -12.43 7.38 -16.35
N PHE A 24 -12.16 8.41 -15.54
CA PHE A 24 -11.02 8.39 -14.62
C PHE A 24 -11.13 7.29 -13.56
N SER A 25 -12.33 7.04 -13.03
CA SER A 25 -12.55 5.95 -12.07
C SER A 25 -12.26 4.58 -12.68
N MET A 26 -12.61 4.37 -13.95
CA MET A 26 -12.28 3.14 -14.67
C MET A 26 -10.78 3.02 -14.94
N ALA A 27 -10.10 4.11 -15.29
CA ALA A 27 -8.65 4.12 -15.46
C ALA A 27 -7.94 3.76 -14.14
N ASP A 28 -8.39 4.29 -13.00
CA ASP A 28 -7.87 3.96 -11.67
C ASP A 28 -8.18 2.52 -11.24
N ALA A 29 -9.24 1.91 -11.78
CA ALA A 29 -9.57 0.51 -11.54
C ALA A 29 -8.57 -0.45 -12.22
N VAL A 30 -7.90 -0.03 -13.30
CA VAL A 30 -6.90 -0.84 -13.99
C VAL A 30 -5.72 -1.11 -13.06
N ASP A 31 -5.36 -2.39 -12.95
CA ASP A 31 -4.25 -2.79 -12.11
C ASP A 31 -2.91 -2.42 -12.75
N SER A 32 -2.01 -1.84 -11.94
CA SER A 32 -0.68 -1.40 -12.39
C SER A 32 0.41 -1.85 -11.42
N PRO A 33 1.66 -2.00 -11.89
CA PRO A 33 2.81 -2.34 -11.04
C PRO A 33 2.93 -1.41 -9.82
N ASN A 34 2.83 -0.10 -10.06
CA ASN A 34 2.96 0.92 -9.03
C ASN A 34 1.84 0.80 -7.99
N LYS A 35 0.59 0.58 -8.44
CA LYS A 35 -0.55 0.37 -7.54
C LYS A 35 -0.36 -0.86 -6.65
N ALA A 36 0.08 -1.98 -7.23
CA ALA A 36 0.36 -3.19 -6.47
C ALA A 36 1.42 -2.97 -5.38
N VAL A 37 2.52 -2.29 -5.71
CA VAL A 37 3.59 -1.96 -4.74
C VAL A 37 3.07 -1.06 -3.63
N VAL A 38 2.28 -0.04 -3.95
CA VAL A 38 1.72 0.88 -2.95
C VAL A 38 0.73 0.16 -2.03
N GLU A 39 -0.18 -0.64 -2.58
CA GLU A 39 -1.17 -1.39 -1.80
C GLU A 39 -0.48 -2.42 -0.89
N PHE A 40 0.46 -3.21 -1.43
CA PHE A 40 1.27 -4.13 -0.64
C PHE A 40 1.98 -3.41 0.51
N SER A 41 2.71 -2.33 0.21
CA SER A 41 3.52 -1.62 1.22
C SER A 41 2.64 -1.02 2.32
N LYS A 42 1.47 -0.46 1.97
CA LYS A 42 0.52 0.06 2.97
C LYS A 42 0.03 -1.04 3.91
N SER A 43 -0.41 -2.18 3.36
CA SER A 43 -0.87 -3.31 4.17
C SER A 43 0.26 -3.93 4.99
N TYR A 44 1.47 -4.03 4.42
CA TYR A 44 2.68 -4.48 5.10
C TYR A 44 2.97 -3.67 6.37
N PHE A 45 3.11 -2.34 6.23
CA PHE A 45 3.43 -1.49 7.37
C PHE A 45 2.30 -1.45 8.40
N LEU A 46 1.05 -1.64 8.00
CA LEU A 46 -0.09 -1.72 8.91
C LEU A 46 -0.27 -3.09 9.58
N LEU A 47 0.60 -4.07 9.29
CA LEU A 47 0.46 -5.45 9.76
C LEU A 47 -0.91 -6.03 9.41
N ASP A 48 -1.39 -5.78 8.19
CA ASP A 48 -2.70 -6.22 7.71
C ASP A 48 -2.55 -7.44 6.78
N LYS A 49 -3.19 -8.56 7.15
CA LYS A 49 -3.24 -9.81 6.38
C LYS A 49 -3.71 -9.60 4.94
N SER A 50 -4.41 -8.51 4.63
CA SER A 50 -4.79 -8.14 3.26
C SER A 50 -3.59 -8.05 2.29
N MET A 51 -2.35 -7.87 2.79
CA MET A 51 -1.12 -7.86 1.99
C MET A 51 -0.92 -9.14 1.16
N THR A 52 -1.45 -10.28 1.63
CA THR A 52 -1.43 -11.58 0.93
C THR A 52 -1.98 -11.50 -0.49
N LYS A 53 -2.96 -10.63 -0.74
CA LYS A 53 -3.58 -10.43 -2.06
C LYS A 53 -2.61 -9.89 -3.11
N ARG A 54 -1.52 -9.26 -2.65
CA ARG A 54 -0.49 -8.63 -3.47
C ARG A 54 0.85 -9.34 -3.39
N ILE A 55 0.94 -10.52 -2.77
CA ILE A 55 2.17 -11.32 -2.73
C ILE A 55 2.05 -12.46 -3.75
N CYS A 56 3.14 -12.77 -4.45
CA CYS A 56 3.20 -13.88 -5.40
C CYS A 56 2.96 -15.23 -4.73
N LYS A 57 2.23 -16.13 -5.41
CA LYS A 57 1.79 -17.42 -4.84
C LYS A 57 2.94 -18.25 -4.27
N LYS A 58 4.07 -18.29 -4.98
CA LYS A 58 5.28 -19.03 -4.56
C LYS A 58 5.80 -18.61 -3.18
N GLN A 59 5.57 -17.37 -2.77
CA GLN A 59 6.10 -16.84 -1.52
C GLN A 59 5.14 -16.99 -0.34
N LEU A 60 3.86 -17.23 -0.62
CA LEU A 60 2.87 -17.52 0.41
C LEU A 60 2.95 -18.96 0.90
N ALA A 61 3.56 -19.86 0.12
CA ALA A 61 3.59 -21.29 0.35
C ALA A 61 5.02 -21.85 0.42
N SER A 62 5.93 -21.14 1.08
CA SER A 62 7.22 -21.72 1.41
C SER A 62 7.02 -22.72 2.54
N GLU A 63 7.21 -24.03 2.27
CA GLU A 63 7.25 -25.09 3.28
C GLU A 63 5.98 -25.26 4.13
N ASP A 64 4.78 -25.18 3.52
CA ASP A 64 3.47 -25.41 4.18
C ASP A 64 3.11 -24.44 5.34
N VAL A 65 3.92 -23.39 5.57
CA VAL A 65 3.65 -22.33 6.54
C VAL A 65 3.25 -21.04 5.80
N ASP A 66 2.13 -20.43 6.21
CA ASP A 66 1.74 -19.10 5.72
C ASP A 66 2.70 -18.06 6.31
N VAL A 67 3.69 -17.66 5.50
CA VAL A 67 4.75 -16.70 5.85
C VAL A 67 4.18 -15.39 6.41
N VAL A 68 3.00 -14.96 5.94
CA VAL A 68 2.37 -13.73 6.44
C VAL A 68 1.81 -13.96 7.85
N ASP A 69 1.15 -15.08 8.09
CA ASP A 69 0.63 -15.40 9.43
C ASP A 69 1.76 -15.56 10.45
N GLU A 70 2.88 -16.19 10.08
CA GLU A 70 4.04 -16.31 10.94
C GLU A 70 4.65 -14.93 11.27
N TYR A 71 4.81 -14.07 10.26
CA TYR A 71 5.29 -12.71 10.45
C TYR A 71 4.38 -11.90 11.39
N LEU A 72 3.07 -11.98 11.20
CA LEU A 72 2.09 -11.29 12.05
C LEU A 72 2.12 -11.83 13.48
N TYR A 73 2.26 -13.14 13.65
CA TYR A 73 2.41 -13.78 14.97
C TYR A 73 3.70 -13.34 15.67
N SER A 74 4.83 -13.33 14.96
CA SER A 74 6.12 -12.88 15.49
C SER A 74 6.06 -11.39 15.90
N ALA A 75 5.41 -10.55 15.11
CA ALA A 75 5.17 -9.15 15.47
C ALA A 75 4.30 -9.03 16.74
N ALA A 76 3.21 -9.81 16.84
CA ALA A 76 2.36 -9.82 18.04
C ALA A 76 3.14 -10.25 19.28
N LYS A 77 3.94 -11.31 19.17
CA LYS A 77 4.80 -11.80 20.25
C LYS A 77 5.82 -10.74 20.68
N THR A 78 6.50 -10.12 19.72
CA THR A 78 7.46 -9.02 19.99
C THR A 78 6.81 -7.84 20.70
N ALA A 79 5.58 -7.48 20.33
CA ALA A 79 4.83 -6.43 21.02
C ALA A 79 4.54 -6.84 22.47
N GLY A 80 4.04 -8.07 22.67
CA GLY A 80 3.71 -8.62 23.99
C GLY A 80 4.92 -8.72 24.92
N GLU A 81 6.08 -9.18 24.43
CA GLU A 81 7.35 -9.22 25.17
C GLU A 81 7.82 -7.84 25.63
N ARG A 82 7.44 -6.78 24.89
CA ARG A 82 7.71 -5.38 25.24
C ARG A 82 6.60 -4.74 26.08
N GLY A 83 5.56 -5.48 26.43
CA GLY A 83 4.41 -4.97 27.20
C GLY A 83 3.47 -4.07 26.40
N PHE A 84 3.54 -4.10 25.06
CA PHE A 84 2.72 -3.30 24.17
C PHE A 84 1.72 -4.16 23.39
N ASP A 85 0.62 -3.54 22.99
CA ASP A 85 -0.27 -4.12 21.99
C ASP A 85 0.36 -4.04 20.58
N ILE A 86 -0.01 -4.96 19.69
CA ILE A 86 0.49 -5.00 18.29
C ILE A 86 0.27 -3.68 17.54
N ASN A 87 -0.74 -2.88 17.91
CA ASN A 87 -0.97 -1.57 17.30
C ASN A 87 0.21 -0.61 17.46
N PHE A 88 1.10 -0.80 18.45
CA PHE A 88 2.34 -0.02 18.60
C PHE A 88 3.41 -0.38 17.56
N LEU A 89 3.31 -1.53 16.91
CA LEU A 89 4.20 -1.92 15.81
C LEU A 89 3.64 -1.57 14.43
N LYS A 90 2.35 -1.25 14.35
CA LYS A 90 1.73 -0.79 13.11
C LYS A 90 2.27 0.58 12.74
N ASN A 91 2.66 0.73 11.48
CA ASN A 91 3.14 1.97 10.91
C ASN A 91 2.23 2.41 9.77
N LYS A 92 1.96 3.71 9.71
CA LYS A 92 1.30 4.35 8.57
C LYS A 92 2.38 4.83 7.59
N LEU A 93 2.26 4.41 6.34
CA LEU A 93 3.10 4.89 5.24
C LEU A 93 2.46 6.13 4.59
N TYR A 94 3.24 7.21 4.44
CA TYR A 94 2.82 8.49 3.87
C TYR A 94 3.92 9.14 3.02
N HIS A 95 3.57 10.19 2.28
CA HIS A 95 4.42 10.82 1.25
C HIS A 95 4.99 9.82 0.23
N ILE A 96 4.16 8.85 -0.16
CA ILE A 96 4.56 7.76 -1.04
C ILE A 96 4.83 8.30 -2.43
N LYS A 97 6.01 7.98 -2.96
CA LYS A 97 6.36 8.15 -4.36
C LYS A 97 6.77 6.81 -4.94
N THR A 98 6.45 6.59 -6.19
CA THR A 98 6.86 5.39 -6.94
C THR A 98 7.55 5.79 -8.22
N GLU A 99 8.67 5.15 -8.52
CA GLU A 99 9.40 5.32 -9.77
C GLU A 99 9.53 3.96 -10.45
N THR A 100 9.13 3.89 -11.72
CA THR A 100 9.28 2.66 -12.52
C THR A 100 10.71 2.60 -13.05
N ILE A 101 11.51 1.68 -12.54
CA ILE A 101 12.89 1.47 -12.99
C ILE A 101 12.89 0.67 -14.30
N SER A 102 12.12 -0.42 -14.33
CA SER A 102 11.95 -1.25 -15.51
C SER A 102 10.54 -1.84 -15.53
N LYS A 103 10.01 -2.07 -16.74
CA LYS A 103 8.69 -2.66 -16.95
C LYS A 103 8.65 -3.39 -18.30
N ASN A 104 8.17 -4.61 -18.27
CA ASN A 104 7.70 -5.35 -19.44
C ASN A 104 6.22 -5.76 -19.22
N ASP A 105 5.69 -6.65 -20.05
CA ASP A 105 4.27 -7.05 -20.00
C ASP A 105 3.90 -7.92 -18.78
N THR A 106 4.88 -8.60 -18.20
CA THR A 106 4.71 -9.60 -17.14
C THR A 106 5.45 -9.28 -15.86
N GLU A 107 6.40 -8.35 -15.87
CA GLU A 107 7.33 -8.06 -14.78
C GLU A 107 7.67 -6.57 -14.75
N ALA A 108 7.94 -6.04 -13.56
CA ALA A 108 8.42 -4.68 -13.38
C ALA A 108 9.25 -4.55 -12.11
N GLN A 109 10.13 -3.55 -12.09
CA GLN A 109 10.84 -3.11 -10.89
C GLN A 109 10.42 -1.68 -10.56
N ILE A 110 9.87 -1.51 -9.37
CA ILE A 110 9.35 -0.24 -8.90
C ILE A 110 10.13 0.17 -7.66
N ARG A 111 10.77 1.34 -7.70
CA ARG A 111 11.29 1.98 -6.50
C ARG A 111 10.13 2.63 -5.77
N ILE A 112 10.00 2.36 -4.48
CA ILE A 112 9.07 3.06 -3.59
C ILE A 112 9.87 3.88 -2.60
N THR A 113 9.55 5.17 -2.51
CA THR A 113 10.05 6.04 -1.44
C THR A 113 8.90 6.57 -0.61
N GLY A 114 9.13 6.80 0.67
CA GLY A 114 8.11 7.32 1.56
C GLY A 114 8.59 7.50 2.99
N LYS A 115 7.64 7.79 3.87
CA LYS A 115 7.88 7.96 5.30
C LYS A 115 6.92 7.09 6.08
N ILE A 116 7.43 6.42 7.11
CA ILE A 116 6.63 5.63 8.04
C ILE A 116 6.67 6.23 9.43
N ARG A 117 5.55 6.10 10.14
CA ARG A 117 5.40 6.50 11.54
C ARG A 117 4.39 5.58 12.21
N VAL A 118 4.55 5.33 13.50
CA VAL A 118 3.61 4.49 14.26
C VAL A 118 2.18 5.01 14.08
N ALA A 119 1.26 4.08 13.79
CA ALA A 119 -0.17 4.32 13.62
C ALA A 119 -0.86 4.47 14.99
N ILE A 120 -0.44 5.45 15.78
CA ILE A 120 -1.05 5.76 17.08
C ILE A 120 -2.41 6.44 16.86
N ASN A 121 -3.39 6.12 17.70
CA ASN A 121 -4.63 6.88 17.80
C ASN A 121 -4.34 8.35 18.20
N SER A 122 -5.02 9.29 17.57
CA SER A 122 -4.83 10.75 17.69
C SER A 122 -4.96 11.30 19.13
N VAL A 123 -5.38 10.50 20.11
CA VAL A 123 -5.67 10.92 21.48
C VAL A 123 -4.42 10.97 22.39
N TYR A 124 -3.28 10.40 21.98
CA TYR A 124 -2.07 10.36 22.82
C TYR A 124 -0.81 11.07 22.27
N PRO A 125 -0.90 12.25 21.61
CA PRO A 125 0.27 12.94 21.06
C PRO A 125 1.27 13.37 22.14
N VAL A 126 0.81 13.65 23.36
CA VAL A 126 1.67 14.04 24.48
C VAL A 126 2.53 12.86 24.95
N VAL A 127 1.91 11.69 25.17
CA VAL A 127 2.62 10.46 25.57
C VAL A 127 3.56 10.00 24.45
N ALA A 128 3.12 10.07 23.20
CA ALA A 128 3.95 9.70 22.04
C ALA A 128 5.23 10.54 21.93
N ARG A 129 5.22 11.81 22.37
CA ARG A 129 6.40 12.68 22.39
C ARG A 129 7.42 12.26 23.46
N PHE A 130 6.96 11.86 24.64
CA PHE A 130 7.85 11.43 25.74
C PHE A 130 8.53 10.09 25.47
N PHE A 131 7.84 9.16 24.81
CA PHE A 131 8.36 7.82 24.54
C PHE A 131 9.00 7.67 23.14
N GLY A 132 9.14 8.74 22.37
CA GLY A 132 9.71 8.67 21.02
C GLY A 132 8.86 7.90 20.00
N ILE A 133 7.61 7.55 20.34
CA ILE A 133 6.68 6.73 19.51
C ILE A 133 6.20 7.51 18.26
N GLY A 134 6.65 8.75 18.08
CA GLY A 134 6.37 9.59 16.92
C GLY A 134 7.48 9.70 15.87
N SER A 135 8.58 8.94 15.99
CA SER A 135 9.69 9.02 15.04
C SER A 135 9.22 8.70 13.62
N THR A 136 9.71 9.50 12.69
CA THR A 136 9.47 9.30 11.26
C THR A 136 10.71 8.62 10.68
N HIS A 137 10.51 7.49 10.02
CA HIS A 137 11.58 6.78 9.32
C HIS A 137 11.34 6.84 7.83
N GLU A 138 12.42 6.94 7.05
CA GLU A 138 12.33 6.91 5.60
C GLU A 138 12.30 5.47 5.09
N VAL A 139 11.56 5.27 4.01
CA VAL A 139 11.50 4.02 3.27
C VAL A 139 12.01 4.34 1.87
N ASP A 140 12.97 3.55 1.39
CA ASP A 140 13.49 3.60 0.03
C ASP A 140 13.89 2.18 -0.37
N GLU A 141 13.04 1.52 -1.15
CA GLU A 141 13.21 0.12 -1.51
C GLU A 141 12.84 -0.09 -2.98
N ILE A 142 13.51 -1.05 -3.61
CA ILE A 142 13.19 -1.49 -4.97
C ILE A 142 12.44 -2.81 -4.87
N ILE A 143 11.21 -2.82 -5.37
CA ILE A 143 10.30 -3.94 -5.26
C ILE A 143 10.09 -4.55 -6.65
N HIS A 144 10.33 -5.84 -6.75
CA HIS A 144 10.05 -6.62 -7.94
C HIS A 144 8.59 -7.08 -7.94
N VAL A 145 7.90 -6.88 -9.05
CA VAL A 145 6.51 -7.32 -9.23
C VAL A 145 6.36 -8.15 -10.48
N ILE A 146 5.54 -9.19 -10.39
CA ILE A 146 5.18 -10.08 -11.48
C ILE A 146 3.66 -10.08 -11.65
N LYS A 147 3.21 -10.14 -12.90
CA LYS A 147 1.80 -10.24 -13.26
C LYS A 147 1.37 -11.70 -13.24
N GLU A 148 0.63 -12.08 -12.21
CA GLU A 148 0.05 -13.41 -12.03
C GLU A 148 -1.48 -13.32 -12.06
N ASP A 149 -2.14 -14.20 -12.81
CA ASP A 149 -3.62 -14.27 -12.88
C ASP A 149 -4.26 -12.91 -13.26
N GLY A 150 -3.59 -12.12 -14.11
CA GLY A 150 -4.06 -10.80 -14.52
C GLY A 150 -3.84 -9.67 -13.50
N LYS A 151 -3.22 -9.95 -12.35
CA LYS A 151 -2.91 -8.97 -11.30
C LYS A 151 -1.42 -8.84 -11.07
N TRP A 152 -0.96 -7.62 -10.83
CA TRP A 152 0.41 -7.35 -10.39
C TRP A 152 0.54 -7.71 -8.92
N LYS A 153 1.57 -8.52 -8.62
CA LYS A 153 1.90 -9.01 -7.28
C LYS A 153 3.39 -8.82 -7.03
N VAL A 154 3.73 -8.55 -5.79
CA VAL A 154 5.09 -8.43 -5.28
C VAL A 154 5.72 -9.80 -5.13
N CYS A 155 6.90 -9.93 -5.72
CA CYS A 155 7.71 -11.13 -5.80
C CYS A 155 9.11 -10.82 -5.25
N GLY A 156 9.77 -11.77 -4.58
CA GLY A 156 11.13 -11.62 -4.05
C GLY A 156 11.19 -11.02 -2.64
N LYS A 157 12.10 -10.06 -2.40
CA LYS A 157 12.29 -9.50 -1.06
C LYS A 157 11.08 -8.67 -0.63
N LEU A 158 10.44 -9.07 0.46
CA LEU A 158 9.23 -8.44 1.01
C LEU A 158 9.58 -7.54 2.21
N PHE A 159 10.42 -6.52 2.03
CA PHE A 159 11.01 -5.77 3.15
C PHE A 159 11.69 -6.73 4.17
N SER A 160 11.11 -6.86 5.37
CA SER A 160 11.56 -7.73 6.47
C SER A 160 10.75 -9.03 6.60
N LEU A 161 9.69 -9.24 5.81
CA LEU A 161 8.94 -10.52 5.81
C LEU A 161 9.83 -11.71 5.44
N THR A 162 10.87 -11.48 4.64
CA THR A 162 11.83 -12.50 4.20
C THR A 162 13.14 -12.50 5.00
N SER A 163 13.21 -11.80 6.14
CA SER A 163 14.38 -11.77 7.02
C SER A 163 14.09 -12.38 8.40
N ILE A 164 13.00 -13.14 8.52
CA ILE A 164 12.71 -13.99 9.68
C ILE A 164 13.35 -15.35 9.44
#